data_AF-A0AAD7A7K3-F1
#
_entry.id   AF-A0AAD7A7K3-F1
#
_cell.length_a   1.000
_cell.length_b   1.000
_cell.length_c   1.000
_cell.angle_alpha   90.00
_cell.angle_beta   90.00
_cell.angle_gamma   90.00
#
_symmetry.space_group_name_H-M   'P 1'
#
loop_
_entity.id
_entity.type
_entity.pdbx_description
1 polymer ?
#
loop_
_entity_poly.entity_id
_entity_poly.type
_entity_poly.pdbx_seq_one_letter_code
_entity_poly.pdbx_strand_id
1 'polypeptide(L)'
;MPTILKASQLHLLEEWRRIDHPNFRKKLRVEPVIFDGLVVLIQNHSIFHNSNHPQLPPNIQLAIFLCRIGHYGNSSSPEDIAQWAGVSVGTVVNCTRRVMVALLELHDTAVRYPTAAEKGAAKAWVEEETCPEWRSGWMLADGTKFPLFQRPGLHGDAWFDKNKDYSLDAQVCSLLCCGAY
;
A
#
# COMPACT_ATOMS: atom_id res chain seq x y z
N MET A 1 -3.96 -1.00 38.09
CA MET A 1 -4.61 -1.28 36.80
C MET A 1 -4.38 -2.74 36.46
N PRO A 2 -5.40 -3.54 36.13
CA PRO A 2 -5.21 -4.94 35.75
C PRO A 2 -4.39 -5.05 34.45
N THR A 3 -3.49 -6.03 34.39
CA THR A 3 -2.69 -6.32 33.19
C THR A 3 -3.61 -6.90 32.12
N ILE A 4 -3.84 -6.15 31.04
CA ILE A 4 -4.57 -6.66 29.88
C ILE A 4 -3.70 -7.72 29.20
N LEU A 5 -4.18 -8.98 29.20
CA LEU A 5 -3.56 -10.07 28.45
C LEU A 5 -3.62 -9.75 26.95
N LYS A 6 -2.45 -9.66 26.31
CA LYS A 6 -2.33 -9.47 24.86
C LYS A 6 -1.94 -10.79 24.22
N ALA A 7 -2.89 -11.46 23.58
CA ALA A 7 -2.60 -12.66 22.79
C ALA A 7 -2.13 -12.23 21.40
N SER A 8 -0.85 -12.47 21.10
CA SER A 8 -0.29 -12.11 19.79
C SER A 8 -0.92 -12.95 18.68
N GLN A 9 -1.46 -12.27 17.67
CA GLN A 9 -1.93 -12.89 16.43
C GLN A 9 -0.86 -12.90 15.33
N LEU A 10 0.39 -12.49 15.62
CA LEU A 10 1.46 -12.45 14.62
C LEU A 10 1.77 -13.82 14.03
N HIS A 11 1.57 -14.90 14.78
CA HIS A 11 1.76 -16.27 14.30
C HIS A 11 0.83 -16.62 13.12
N LEU A 12 -0.37 -16.03 13.06
CA LEU A 12 -1.32 -16.23 11.97
C LEU A 12 -0.84 -15.58 10.66
N LEU A 13 0.04 -14.58 10.73
CA LEU A 13 0.55 -13.92 9.51
C LEU A 13 1.34 -14.88 8.65
N GLU A 14 2.15 -15.77 9.23
CA GLU A 14 2.95 -16.73 8.45
C GLU A 14 2.04 -17.77 7.78
N GLU A 15 0.98 -18.18 8.47
CA GLU A 15 -0.04 -19.06 7.90
C GLU A 15 -0.80 -18.35 6.76
N TRP A 16 -1.33 -17.15 7.00
CA TRP A 16 -2.05 -16.39 5.97
C TRP A 16 -1.17 -16.06 4.77
N ARG A 17 0.11 -15.74 5.00
CA ARG A 17 1.09 -15.49 3.94
C ARG A 17 1.30 -16.70 3.03
N ARG A 18 1.16 -17.92 3.55
CA ARG A 18 1.38 -19.17 2.80
C ARG A 18 0.10 -19.74 2.18
N ILE A 19 -1.02 -19.67 2.88
CA ILE A 19 -2.25 -20.41 2.50
C ILE A 19 -3.52 -19.56 2.41
N ASP A 20 -3.54 -18.34 2.96
CA ASP A 20 -4.74 -17.49 3.02
C ASP A 20 -4.43 -16.01 2.70
N HIS A 21 -4.08 -15.79 1.43
CA HIS A 21 -3.76 -14.46 0.92
C HIS A 21 -4.89 -13.45 1.11
N PRO A 22 -6.19 -13.80 0.99
CA PRO A 22 -7.29 -12.88 1.29
C PRO A 22 -7.22 -12.31 2.71
N ASN A 23 -6.99 -13.13 3.73
CA ASN A 23 -6.85 -12.63 5.10
C ASN A 23 -5.56 -11.85 5.32
N PHE A 24 -4.46 -12.27 4.69
CA PHE A 24 -3.21 -11.50 4.68
C PHE A 24 -3.41 -10.09 4.13
N ARG A 25 -4.01 -9.98 2.93
CA ARG A 25 -4.34 -8.69 2.29
C ARG A 25 -5.31 -7.87 3.11
N LYS A 26 -6.35 -8.49 3.67
CA LYS A 26 -7.31 -7.80 4.54
C LYS A 26 -6.60 -7.14 5.73
N LYS A 27 -5.60 -7.83 6.28
CA LYS A 27 -4.87 -7.34 7.46
C LYS A 27 -3.80 -6.32 7.12
N LEU A 28 -2.90 -6.62 6.19
CA LEU A 28 -1.71 -5.83 5.89
C LEU A 28 -1.85 -4.92 4.65
N ARG A 29 -2.96 -5.02 3.90
CA ARG A 29 -3.26 -4.24 2.68
C ARG A 29 -2.26 -4.40 1.55
N VAL A 30 -1.44 -5.45 1.57
CA VAL A 30 -0.46 -5.80 0.53
C VAL A 30 -0.53 -7.29 0.20
N GLU A 31 -0.15 -7.67 -1.01
CA GLU A 31 0.01 -9.08 -1.40
C GLU A 31 1.26 -9.67 -0.73
N PRO A 32 1.26 -10.97 -0.33
CA PRO A 32 2.44 -11.64 0.23
C PRO A 32 3.73 -11.43 -0.55
N VAL A 33 3.70 -11.52 -1.88
CA VAL A 33 4.89 -11.34 -2.72
C VAL A 33 5.47 -9.92 -2.61
N ILE A 34 4.61 -8.91 -2.49
CA ILE A 34 5.03 -7.52 -2.32
C ILE A 34 5.59 -7.30 -0.92
N PHE A 35 4.96 -7.90 0.10
CA PHE A 35 5.48 -7.88 1.46
C PHE A 35 6.90 -8.45 1.52
N ASP A 36 7.15 -9.58 0.86
CA ASP A 36 8.45 -10.24 0.84
C ASP A 36 9.51 -9.38 0.15
N GLY A 37 9.16 -8.78 -1.00
CA GLY A 37 10.02 -7.82 -1.68
C GLY A 37 10.39 -6.64 -0.79
N LEU A 38 9.41 -6.07 -0.06
CA LEU A 38 9.66 -4.98 0.88
C LEU A 38 10.59 -5.41 2.03
N VAL A 39 10.41 -6.62 2.57
CA VAL A 39 11.32 -7.16 3.61
C VAL A 39 12.74 -7.26 3.06
N VAL A 40 12.93 -7.80 1.86
CA VAL A 40 14.25 -7.91 1.23
C VAL A 40 14.92 -6.55 1.06
N LEU A 41 14.16 -5.52 0.68
CA LEU A 41 14.67 -4.16 0.50
C LEU A 41 15.14 -3.51 1.82
N ILE A 42 14.45 -3.78 2.93
CA ILE A 42 14.72 -3.07 4.20
C ILE A 42 15.52 -3.88 5.23
N GLN A 43 15.59 -5.21 5.11
CA GLN A 43 16.09 -6.09 6.18
C GLN A 43 17.52 -5.81 6.64
N ASN A 44 18.38 -5.29 5.75
CA ASN A 44 19.79 -4.99 6.02
C ASN A 44 20.02 -3.55 6.50
N HIS A 45 18.96 -2.76 6.66
CA HIS A 45 19.07 -1.37 7.06
C HIS A 45 19.55 -1.28 8.52
N SER A 46 20.56 -0.45 8.77
CA SER A 46 21.24 -0.28 10.08
C SER A 46 20.29 -0.05 11.26
N ILE A 47 19.21 0.70 11.06
CA ILE A 47 18.15 0.96 12.05
C ILE A 47 17.55 -0.31 12.72
N PHE A 48 17.55 -1.45 12.04
CA PHE A 48 17.05 -2.72 12.59
C PHE A 48 18.10 -3.48 13.40
N HIS A 49 19.36 -3.05 13.36
CA HIS A 49 20.47 -3.67 14.07
C HIS A 49 20.82 -2.83 15.31
N ASN A 50 20.62 -3.41 16.50
CA ASN A 50 21.11 -2.83 17.76
C ASN A 50 21.87 -3.91 18.53
N SER A 51 23.14 -3.66 18.81
CA SER A 51 24.04 -4.58 19.50
C SER A 51 23.69 -4.79 20.97
N ASN A 52 22.95 -3.85 21.58
CA ASN A 52 22.77 -3.79 23.03
C ASN A 52 21.44 -4.38 23.47
N HIS A 53 20.42 -4.40 22.61
CA HIS A 53 19.08 -4.89 22.94
C HIS A 53 18.45 -5.66 21.77
N PRO A 54 17.92 -6.87 22.00
CA PRO A 54 17.18 -7.61 20.99
C PRO A 54 16.01 -6.79 20.45
N GLN A 55 15.96 -6.62 19.12
CA GLN A 55 14.83 -6.00 18.43
C GLN A 55 13.94 -7.07 17.79
N LEU A 56 12.69 -6.70 17.48
CA LEU A 56 11.84 -7.53 16.65
C LEU A 56 12.44 -7.65 15.23
N PRO A 57 12.32 -8.82 14.58
CA PRO A 57 12.75 -8.99 13.19
C PRO A 57 12.12 -7.96 12.23
N PRO A 58 12.83 -7.52 11.16
CA PRO A 58 12.33 -6.51 10.23
C PRO A 58 10.96 -6.83 9.60
N ASN A 59 10.70 -8.09 9.26
CA ASN A 59 9.40 -8.54 8.75
C ASN A 59 8.26 -8.31 9.76
N ILE A 60 8.49 -8.55 11.05
CA ILE A 60 7.49 -8.28 12.09
C ILE A 60 7.29 -6.78 12.28
N GLN A 61 8.36 -5.98 12.27
CA GLN A 61 8.26 -4.53 12.35
C GLN A 61 7.47 -3.96 11.17
N LEU A 62 7.72 -4.47 9.95
CA LEU A 62 7.00 -4.11 8.72
C LEU A 62 5.51 -4.50 8.82
N ALA A 63 5.18 -5.69 9.30
CA ALA A 63 3.79 -6.11 9.48
C ALA A 63 3.03 -5.22 10.48
N ILE A 64 3.67 -4.82 11.59
CA ILE A 64 3.11 -3.87 12.56
C ILE A 64 2.88 -2.51 11.89
N PHE A 65 3.86 -2.02 11.13
CA PHE A 65 3.75 -0.76 10.40
C PHE A 65 2.59 -0.79 9.40
N LEU A 66 2.53 -1.79 8.51
CA LEU A 66 1.50 -1.93 7.49
C LEU A 66 0.10 -2.12 8.09
N CYS A 67 -0.04 -2.91 9.16
CA CYS A 67 -1.31 -3.04 9.86
C CYS A 67 -1.75 -1.70 10.48
N ARG A 68 -0.80 -0.87 10.94
CA ARG A 68 -1.13 0.45 11.50
C ARG A 68 -1.57 1.44 10.41
N ILE A 69 -0.82 1.55 9.31
CA ILE A 69 -1.12 2.53 8.25
C ILE A 69 -2.22 2.07 7.29
N GLY A 70 -2.51 0.78 7.22
CA GLY A 70 -3.54 0.20 6.36
C GLY A 70 -4.97 0.25 6.92
N HIS A 71 -5.14 0.84 8.10
CA HIS A 71 -6.42 0.95 8.81
C HIS A 71 -6.69 2.41 9.19
N TYR A 72 -7.97 2.75 9.37
CA TYR A 72 -8.42 4.10 9.74
C TYR A 72 -9.20 4.07 11.06
N GLY A 73 -9.25 5.22 11.74
CA GLY A 73 -9.94 5.35 13.02
C GLY A 73 -9.24 4.61 14.14
N ASN A 74 -10.00 4.07 15.10
CA ASN A 74 -9.44 3.42 16.28
C ASN A 74 -8.55 2.22 15.92
N SER A 75 -8.86 1.49 14.84
CA SER A 75 -8.09 0.34 14.37
C SER A 75 -6.64 0.65 13.95
N SER A 76 -6.26 1.93 13.78
CA SER A 76 -4.86 2.35 13.57
C SER A 76 -4.20 2.95 14.82
N SER A 77 -4.89 2.93 15.96
CA SER A 77 -4.35 3.36 17.24
C SER A 77 -3.17 2.46 17.65
N PRO A 78 -2.09 3.05 18.21
CA PRO A 78 -0.99 2.27 18.75
C PRO A 78 -1.43 1.21 19.79
N GLU A 79 -2.50 1.48 20.54
CA GLU A 79 -3.10 0.60 21.53
C GLU A 79 -3.70 -0.67 20.90
N ASP A 80 -4.57 -0.51 19.90
CA ASP A 80 -5.21 -1.65 19.22
C ASP A 80 -4.19 -2.50 18.46
N ILE A 81 -3.24 -1.85 17.79
CA ILE A 81 -2.15 -2.55 17.11
C ILE A 81 -1.27 -3.31 18.11
N ALA A 82 -1.00 -2.72 19.28
CA ALA A 82 -0.22 -3.37 20.33
C ALA A 82 -0.97 -4.58 20.90
N GLN A 83 -2.29 -4.51 21.06
CA GLN A 83 -3.11 -5.65 21.48
C GLN A 83 -3.07 -6.77 20.44
N TRP A 84 -3.26 -6.46 19.17
CA TRP A 84 -3.20 -7.44 18.07
C TRP A 84 -1.81 -8.10 17.94
N ALA A 85 -0.75 -7.30 17.99
CA ALA A 85 0.62 -7.80 17.83
C ALA A 85 1.17 -8.47 19.10
N GLY A 86 0.52 -8.28 20.26
CA GLY A 86 1.00 -8.82 21.53
C GLY A 86 2.24 -8.10 22.08
N VAL A 87 2.37 -6.80 21.81
CA VAL A 87 3.57 -5.99 22.18
C VAL A 87 3.20 -4.76 23.03
N SER A 88 4.21 -4.01 23.47
CA SER A 88 3.96 -2.72 24.13
C SER A 88 3.57 -1.64 23.11
N VAL A 89 2.84 -0.61 23.55
CA VAL A 89 2.50 0.54 22.68
C VAL A 89 3.77 1.25 22.18
N GLY A 90 4.78 1.39 23.05
CA GLY A 90 6.08 1.94 22.66
C GLY A 90 6.79 1.11 21.58
N THR A 91 6.62 -0.22 21.60
CA THR A 91 7.12 -1.11 20.53
C THR A 91 6.46 -0.80 19.20
N VAL A 92 5.13 -0.59 19.15
CA VAL A 92 4.42 -0.22 17.91
C VAL A 92 4.94 1.09 17.35
N VAL A 93 5.08 2.11 18.20
CA VAL A 93 5.60 3.44 17.79
C VAL A 93 7.02 3.31 17.25
N ASN A 94 7.89 2.55 17.92
CA ASN A 94 9.27 2.34 17.48
C ASN A 94 9.34 1.55 16.17
N CYS A 95 8.57 0.47 16.02
CA CYS A 95 8.50 -0.28 14.75
C CYS A 95 8.05 0.65 13.61
N THR A 96 7.02 1.46 13.84
CA THR A 96 6.54 2.42 12.84
C THR A 96 7.65 3.38 12.43
N ARG A 97 8.34 4.00 13.40
CA ARG A 97 9.43 4.96 13.12
C ARG A 97 10.56 4.31 12.31
N ARG A 98 11.01 3.12 12.71
CA ARG A 98 12.12 2.42 12.05
C ARG A 98 11.78 2.03 10.62
N VAL A 99 10.59 1.49 10.41
CA VAL A 99 10.12 1.12 9.07
C VAL A 99 9.96 2.36 8.20
N MET A 100 9.41 3.47 8.72
CA MET A 100 9.34 4.73 7.96
C MET A 100 10.72 5.22 7.55
N VAL A 101 11.70 5.23 8.44
CA VAL A 101 13.09 5.63 8.10
C VAL A 101 13.64 4.75 6.99
N ALA A 102 13.53 3.42 7.13
CA ALA A 102 14.05 2.49 6.14
C ALA A 102 13.36 2.60 4.77
N LEU A 103 12.05 2.85 4.74
CA LEU A 103 11.32 3.07 3.48
C LEU A 103 11.66 4.42 2.86
N LEU A 104 11.87 5.47 3.66
CA LEU A 104 12.24 6.79 3.15
C LEU A 104 13.64 6.81 2.54
N GLU A 105 14.58 5.99 3.02
CA GLU A 105 15.89 5.86 2.37
C GLU A 105 15.79 5.25 0.96
N LEU A 106 14.71 4.54 0.64
CA LEU A 106 14.44 4.02 -0.70
C LEU A 106 13.78 5.05 -1.62
N HIS A 107 13.43 6.25 -1.12
CA HIS A 107 12.62 7.24 -1.82
C HIS A 107 13.17 7.57 -3.21
N ASP A 108 14.44 7.91 -3.33
CA ASP A 108 14.99 8.36 -4.62
C ASP A 108 15.11 7.23 -5.65
N THR A 109 15.14 5.97 -5.19
CA THR A 109 15.10 4.80 -6.06
C THR A 109 13.67 4.50 -6.51
N ALA A 110 12.70 4.62 -5.60
CA ALA A 110 11.31 4.24 -5.83
C ALA A 110 10.45 5.35 -6.45
N VAL A 111 10.72 6.61 -6.10
CA VAL A 111 9.99 7.82 -6.51
C VAL A 111 10.91 8.66 -7.38
N ARG A 112 11.10 8.19 -8.61
CA ARG A 112 11.87 8.89 -9.64
C ARG A 112 11.08 9.00 -10.93
N TYR A 113 11.49 9.93 -11.78
CA TYR A 113 11.00 9.94 -13.15
C TYR A 113 11.44 8.65 -13.88
N PRO A 114 10.56 8.08 -14.71
CA PRO A 114 10.88 6.91 -15.50
C PRO A 114 11.96 7.27 -16.53
N THR A 115 12.85 6.31 -16.78
CA THR A 115 13.86 6.40 -17.83
C THR A 115 13.22 6.43 -19.22
N ALA A 116 13.99 6.82 -20.23
CA ALA A 116 13.51 6.78 -21.62
C ALA A 116 13.07 5.37 -22.05
N ALA A 117 13.75 4.32 -21.56
CA ALA A 117 13.42 2.93 -21.84
C ALA A 117 12.09 2.51 -21.17
N GLU A 118 11.92 2.80 -19.88
CA GLU A 118 10.68 2.52 -19.14
C GLU A 118 9.49 3.27 -19.75
N LYS A 119 9.69 4.55 -20.10
CA LYS A 119 8.71 5.35 -20.85
C LYS A 119 8.36 4.71 -22.19
N GLY A 120 9.36 4.23 -22.94
CA GLY A 120 9.15 3.54 -24.21
C GLY A 120 8.31 2.27 -24.06
N ALA A 121 8.60 1.47 -23.04
CA ALA A 121 7.86 0.25 -22.71
C ALA A 121 6.42 0.55 -22.30
N ALA A 122 6.21 1.52 -21.40
CA ALA A 122 4.86 1.93 -20.97
C ALA A 122 4.03 2.46 -22.15
N LYS A 123 4.64 3.23 -23.04
CA LYS A 123 4.00 3.69 -24.28
C LYS A 123 3.59 2.54 -25.19
N ALA A 124 4.47 1.56 -25.40
CA ALA A 124 4.17 0.39 -26.21
C ALA A 124 3.02 -0.43 -25.62
N TRP A 125 3.03 -0.62 -24.31
CA TRP A 125 1.96 -1.31 -23.60
C TRP A 125 0.61 -0.57 -23.74
N VAL A 126 0.57 0.76 -23.58
CA VAL A 126 -0.69 1.51 -23.78
C VAL A 126 -1.20 1.37 -25.20
N GLU A 127 -0.34 1.45 -26.21
CA GLU A 127 -0.74 1.28 -27.60
C GLU A 127 -1.29 -0.14 -27.88
N GLU A 128 -0.70 -1.17 -27.28
CA GLU A 128 -1.15 -2.56 -27.39
C GLU A 128 -2.53 -2.78 -26.74
N GLU A 129 -2.77 -2.21 -25.57
CA GLU A 129 -4.03 -2.35 -24.84
C GLU A 129 -5.13 -1.38 -25.32
N THR A 130 -4.77 -0.34 -26.06
CA THR A 130 -5.70 0.71 -26.52
C THR A 130 -5.58 0.97 -28.03
N CYS A 131 -4.95 2.08 -28.44
CA CYS A 131 -4.66 2.41 -29.83
C CYS A 131 -3.46 3.38 -29.95
N PRO A 132 -2.87 3.54 -31.16
CA PRO A 132 -1.65 4.34 -31.37
C PRO A 132 -1.75 5.79 -30.93
N GLU A 133 -2.93 6.41 -31.08
CA GLU A 133 -3.19 7.79 -30.67
C GLU A 133 -3.05 7.99 -29.15
N TRP A 134 -3.32 6.93 -28.37
CA TRP A 134 -3.26 6.95 -26.91
C TRP A 134 -1.88 6.61 -26.36
N ARG A 135 -0.90 6.24 -27.21
CA ARG A 135 0.49 5.94 -26.83
C ARG A 135 1.08 7.00 -25.89
N SER A 136 0.84 8.29 -26.15
CA SER A 136 1.38 9.37 -25.30
C SER A 136 0.66 9.56 -23.97
N GLY A 137 -0.46 8.85 -23.76
CA GLY A 137 -1.22 8.76 -22.51
C GLY A 137 -0.63 7.80 -21.45
N TRP A 138 0.57 7.27 -21.66
CA TRP A 138 1.28 6.33 -20.76
C TRP A 138 1.48 6.77 -19.28
N MET A 139 1.17 8.01 -18.91
CA MET A 139 1.15 8.49 -17.51
C MET A 139 -0.25 8.82 -16.98
N LEU A 140 -1.32 8.54 -17.73
CA LEU A 140 -2.69 8.78 -17.28
C LEU A 140 -3.03 7.77 -16.18
N ALA A 141 -3.04 8.26 -14.94
CA ALA A 141 -3.43 7.49 -13.76
C ALA A 141 -4.76 7.94 -13.14
N ASP A 142 -5.44 8.93 -13.73
CA ASP A 142 -6.68 9.50 -13.20
C ASP A 142 -7.83 9.38 -14.20
N GLY A 143 -9.05 9.22 -13.67
CA GLY A 143 -10.27 9.12 -14.45
C GLY A 143 -10.53 10.42 -15.21
N THR A 144 -10.85 10.31 -16.51
CA THR A 144 -11.32 11.47 -17.25
C THR A 144 -12.80 11.67 -16.96
N LYS A 145 -13.16 12.89 -16.54
CA LYS A 145 -14.56 13.27 -16.36
C LYS A 145 -15.14 13.72 -17.69
N PHE A 146 -16.20 13.05 -18.14
CA PHE A 146 -17.01 13.50 -19.26
C PHE A 146 -18.17 14.34 -18.74
N PRO A 147 -18.19 15.67 -18.96
CA PRO A 147 -19.29 16.51 -18.50
C PRO A 147 -20.58 16.14 -19.23
N LEU A 148 -21.67 16.07 -18.48
CA LEU A 148 -23.01 15.85 -18.99
C LEU A 148 -23.69 17.20 -19.17
N PHE A 149 -24.30 17.41 -20.34
CA PHE A 149 -25.03 18.65 -20.64
C PHE A 149 -26.18 18.92 -19.67
N GLN A 150 -26.81 17.86 -19.15
CA GLN A 150 -27.95 17.95 -18.24
C GLN A 150 -27.95 16.82 -17.21
N ARG A 151 -28.65 17.05 -16.10
CA ARG A 151 -28.89 16.04 -15.05
C ARG A 151 -29.54 14.78 -15.67
N PRO A 152 -28.94 13.59 -15.51
CA PRO A 152 -29.57 12.36 -15.96
C PRO A 152 -30.92 12.13 -15.28
N GLY A 153 -31.91 11.65 -16.06
CA GLY A 153 -33.24 11.36 -15.53
C GLY A 153 -33.25 10.19 -14.52
N LEU A 154 -32.34 9.23 -14.69
CA LEU A 154 -32.16 8.09 -13.80
C LEU A 154 -30.96 8.33 -12.87
N HIS A 155 -31.20 8.31 -11.55
CA HIS A 155 -30.18 8.54 -10.52
C HIS A 155 -29.41 9.87 -10.67
N GLY A 156 -30.07 10.95 -11.09
CA GLY A 156 -29.42 12.24 -11.36
C GLY A 156 -28.42 12.71 -10.30
N ASP A 157 -28.73 12.54 -9.02
CA ASP A 157 -27.85 12.94 -7.90
C ASP A 157 -26.58 12.10 -7.78
N ALA A 158 -26.59 10.85 -8.27
CA ALA A 158 -25.41 9.98 -8.27
C ALA A 158 -24.33 10.46 -9.26
N TRP A 159 -24.71 11.32 -10.21
CA TRP A 159 -23.82 11.85 -11.25
C TRP A 159 -23.31 13.26 -10.93
N PHE A 160 -23.72 13.83 -9.79
CA PHE A 160 -23.29 15.17 -9.35
C PHE A 160 -21.97 15.06 -8.58
N ASP A 161 -20.92 15.67 -9.11
CA ASP A 161 -19.56 15.47 -8.64
C ASP A 161 -19.11 16.53 -7.62
N LYS A 162 -17.89 16.37 -7.07
CA LYS A 162 -17.26 17.33 -6.15
C LYS A 162 -17.00 18.72 -6.77
N ASN A 163 -17.02 18.82 -8.10
CA ASN A 163 -16.85 20.06 -8.84
C ASN A 163 -18.18 20.78 -9.06
N LYS A 164 -19.29 20.22 -8.55
CA LYS A 164 -20.66 20.73 -8.69
C LYS A 164 -21.19 20.68 -10.12
N ASP A 165 -20.70 19.72 -10.91
CA ASP A 165 -21.18 19.45 -12.27
C ASP A 165 -21.71 18.01 -12.38
N TYR A 166 -22.54 17.77 -13.40
CA TYR A 166 -22.91 16.41 -13.76
C TYR A 166 -21.82 15.81 -14.66
N SER A 167 -21.22 14.69 -14.28
CA SER A 167 -20.16 14.07 -15.07
C SER A 167 -20.13 12.54 -14.96
N LEU A 168 -19.64 11.88 -16.01
CA LEU A 168 -19.29 10.47 -16.00
C LEU A 168 -17.79 10.32 -15.74
N ASP A 169 -17.42 9.52 -14.75
CA ASP A 169 -16.03 9.11 -14.56
C ASP A 169 -15.72 7.96 -15.53
N ALA A 170 -14.78 8.17 -16.44
CA ALA A 170 -14.19 7.10 -17.22
C ALA A 170 -12.78 6.83 -16.71
N GLN A 171 -12.61 5.68 -16.08
CA GLN A 171 -11.33 5.24 -15.57
C GLN A 171 -10.83 4.06 -16.40
N VAL A 172 -9.70 4.24 -17.08
CA VAL A 172 -8.95 3.13 -17.65
C VAL A 172 -8.08 2.57 -16.52
N CYS A 173 -8.50 1.45 -15.95
CA CYS A 173 -7.71 0.75 -14.93
C CYS A 173 -6.60 -0.05 -15.60
N SER A 174 -5.44 0.58 -15.78
CA SER A 174 -4.21 -0.10 -16.16
C SER A 174 -3.65 -0.83 -14.93
N LEU A 175 -3.88 -2.14 -14.83
CA LEU A 175 -3.17 -2.97 -13.85
C LEU A 175 -1.69 -3.01 -14.26
N LEU A 176 -0.87 -2.16 -13.64
CA LEU A 176 0.57 -2.29 -13.71
C LEU A 176 0.93 -3.63 -13.05
N CYS A 177 1.05 -4.69 -13.85
CA CYS A 177 1.83 -5.85 -13.48
C CYS A 177 3.27 -5.35 -13.28
N CYS A 178 3.61 -5.01 -12.04
CA CYS A 178 5.00 -4.87 -11.65
C CYS A 178 5.60 -6.26 -11.85
N GLY A 179 6.35 -6.42 -12.95
CA GLY A 179 7.00 -7.68 -13.29
C GLY A 179 7.79 -8.17 -12.08
N ALA A 180 7.54 -9.42 -11.70
CA ALA A 180 8.41 -10.13 -10.78
C ALA A 180 9.82 -10.15 -11.41
N TYR A 181 10.76 -9.50 -10.75
CA TYR A 181 12.18 -9.75 -10.92
C TYR A 181 12.58 -10.89 -9.99
#